data_AF-A0A2R6S6G0-F1
#
_entry.id   AF-A0A2R6S6G0-F1
#
_cell.length_a   1.000
_cell.length_b   1.000
_cell.length_c   1.000
_cell.angle_alpha   90.00
_cell.angle_beta   90.00
_cell.angle_gamma   90.00
#
_symmetry.space_group_name_H-M   'P 1'
#
loop_
_entity.id
_entity.type
_entity.pdbx_description
1 polymer ?
#
loop_
_entity_poly.entity_id
_entity_poly.type
_entity_poly.pdbx_seq_one_letter_code
_entity_poly.pdbx_strand_id
1 'polypeptide(L)'
;MPSLLSFDIDFRVWDRFVAFCSFIDVDAPRRSRFLRQMTLYMHHLSNSFSTGTLDHILCILQHATQLHRLTITTYVRGGPRPLDPRLIGALSSLTSIKHLTLDETSNDTVMMLQSLHSPVAEARVDFKSGSDVDPILVLRNFSSSLQQLAALGSPVFPRAPHYDIQYSLVTKLEISVRIGSPIPLKPLIYSFPNLRVLRLVDEVDLDQVQPFEGDIALAGEGCRQANILSQSQRHWEALDHVSSDILCLYLLGLSCKVHHLHLEFARCYGVDNLRLIKETLSMIRPTRLHIRVFDDVDFNPTQLDRTVDDLTHLHINFIICSSELVDTPQVVDGFIALLPPLACMTHFALQLEWEDNALLEICEDLLQIASLANRVMEAAPAVQYISLKWYTMFGAGSSVWQVLRSGDISSLRELTGKDAQRVESELGLGLHF
;
A
#
# COMPACT_ATOMS: atom_id res chain seq x y z
N MET A 1 -8.52 -5.96 36.49
CA MET A 1 -9.56 -5.60 35.50
C MET A 1 -9.05 -4.67 34.39
N PRO A 2 -8.29 -3.58 34.64
CA PRO A 2 -7.83 -2.68 33.56
C PRO A 2 -7.02 -3.39 32.46
N SER A 3 -6.25 -4.41 32.83
CA SER A 3 -5.46 -5.23 31.89
C SER A 3 -6.28 -6.24 31.09
N LEU A 4 -7.52 -6.57 31.48
CA LEU A 4 -8.32 -7.58 30.79
C LEU A 4 -9.11 -7.02 29.59
N LEU A 5 -9.35 -5.70 29.57
CA LEU A 5 -10.13 -5.02 28.53
C LEU A 5 -9.27 -4.10 27.65
N SER A 6 -7.94 -4.22 27.76
CA SER A 6 -6.97 -3.50 26.93
C SER A 6 -6.60 -4.25 25.65
N PHE A 7 -6.96 -5.53 25.54
CA PHE A 7 -6.74 -6.35 24.34
C PHE A 7 -7.87 -6.14 23.33
N ASP A 8 -7.61 -6.47 22.07
CA ASP A 8 -8.66 -6.47 21.07
C ASP A 8 -9.70 -7.54 21.40
N ILE A 9 -10.95 -7.13 21.30
CA ILE A 9 -12.10 -7.94 21.64
C ILE A 9 -12.78 -8.29 20.31
N ASP A 10 -12.44 -9.47 19.81
CA ASP A 10 -12.96 -10.03 18.56
C ASP A 10 -14.06 -11.08 18.84
N PHE A 11 -15.29 -10.78 18.41
CA PHE A 11 -16.42 -11.71 18.48
C PHE A 11 -16.89 -12.18 17.12
N ARG A 12 -16.16 -13.10 16.48
CA ARG A 12 -16.66 -13.83 15.31
C ARG A 12 -17.88 -14.70 15.60
N VAL A 13 -18.02 -15.17 16.84
CA VAL A 13 -19.08 -16.09 17.26
C VAL A 13 -20.15 -15.34 18.02
N TRP A 14 -21.39 -15.44 17.57
CA TRP A 14 -22.55 -14.75 18.16
C TRP A 14 -22.70 -14.98 19.66
N ASP A 15 -22.62 -16.23 20.14
CA ASP A 15 -22.79 -16.54 21.57
C ASP A 15 -21.73 -15.86 22.46
N ARG A 16 -20.51 -15.67 21.93
CA ARG A 16 -19.46 -14.94 22.64
C ARG A 16 -19.75 -13.44 22.68
N PHE A 17 -20.27 -12.89 21.59
CA PHE A 17 -20.72 -11.49 21.53
C PHE A 17 -21.83 -11.24 22.57
N VAL A 18 -22.84 -12.11 22.63
CA VAL A 18 -23.94 -12.03 23.61
C VAL A 18 -23.40 -12.12 25.03
N ALA A 19 -22.59 -13.14 25.33
CA ALA A 19 -22.03 -13.34 26.67
C ALA A 19 -21.18 -12.15 27.12
N PHE A 20 -20.41 -11.55 26.22
CA PHE A 20 -19.68 -10.33 26.50
C PHE A 20 -20.59 -9.14 26.77
N CYS A 21 -21.61 -8.93 25.93
CA CYS A 21 -22.56 -7.85 26.12
C CYS A 21 -23.21 -7.94 27.50
N SER A 22 -23.70 -9.13 27.87
CA SER A 22 -24.27 -9.39 29.19
C SER A 22 -23.25 -9.19 30.31
N PHE A 23 -21.98 -9.58 30.11
CA PHE A 23 -20.93 -9.35 31.10
C PHE A 23 -20.63 -7.86 31.31
N ILE A 24 -20.47 -7.06 30.26
CA ILE A 24 -20.15 -5.63 30.43
C ILE A 24 -21.34 -4.88 31.00
N ASP A 25 -22.56 -5.21 30.55
CA ASP A 25 -23.78 -4.46 30.89
C ASP A 25 -24.10 -4.46 32.40
N VAL A 26 -23.78 -5.54 33.13
CA VAL A 26 -23.97 -5.65 34.60
C VAL A 26 -23.41 -4.45 35.37
N ASP A 27 -22.34 -3.82 34.87
CA ASP A 27 -21.77 -2.59 35.45
C ASP A 27 -21.12 -1.75 34.34
N ALA A 28 -21.90 -1.46 33.29
CA ALA A 28 -21.41 -0.78 32.08
C ALA A 28 -20.65 0.52 32.37
N PRO A 29 -21.11 1.43 33.26
CA PRO A 29 -20.37 2.67 33.55
C PRO A 29 -18.94 2.42 34.04
N ARG A 30 -18.73 1.39 34.86
CA ARG A 30 -17.41 1.08 35.42
C ARG A 30 -16.58 0.18 34.52
N ARG A 31 -17.19 -0.72 33.74
CA ARG A 31 -16.50 -1.68 32.87
C ARG A 31 -16.17 -1.08 31.51
N SER A 32 -17.13 -0.43 30.84
CA SER A 32 -16.98 0.10 29.49
C SER A 32 -15.92 1.21 29.38
N ARG A 33 -15.71 2.00 30.44
CA ARG A 33 -14.64 3.03 30.46
C ARG A 33 -13.24 2.46 30.29
N PHE A 34 -13.03 1.16 30.54
CA PHE A 34 -11.75 0.50 30.34
C PHE A 34 -11.57 -0.07 28.93
N LEU A 35 -12.63 -0.08 28.11
CA LEU A 35 -12.53 -0.49 26.71
C LEU A 35 -11.64 0.49 25.97
N ARG A 36 -10.65 -0.05 25.25
CA ARG A 36 -9.71 0.71 24.42
C ARG A 36 -9.86 0.40 22.95
N GLN A 37 -10.21 -0.85 22.65
CA GLN A 37 -10.33 -1.38 21.31
C GLN A 37 -11.57 -2.27 21.26
N MET A 38 -12.30 -2.22 20.15
CA MET A 38 -13.48 -3.05 19.95
C MET A 38 -13.63 -3.39 18.47
N THR A 39 -13.81 -4.67 18.18
CA THR A 39 -14.13 -5.17 16.84
C THR A 39 -15.59 -5.64 16.82
N LEU A 40 -16.40 -4.98 16.00
CA LEU A 40 -17.82 -5.23 15.82
C LEU A 40 -18.07 -5.86 14.45
N TYR A 41 -18.99 -6.81 14.41
CA TYR A 41 -19.38 -7.50 13.19
C TYR A 41 -20.72 -6.99 12.72
N MET A 42 -20.83 -6.56 11.46
CA MET A 42 -22.05 -5.96 10.93
C MET A 42 -23.27 -6.86 11.10
N HIS A 43 -23.13 -8.15 10.81
CA HIS A 43 -24.22 -9.11 10.98
C HIS A 43 -24.64 -9.29 12.45
N HIS A 44 -23.73 -9.09 13.40
CA HIS A 44 -24.08 -9.07 14.82
C HIS A 44 -24.88 -7.81 15.17
N LEU A 45 -24.44 -6.65 14.68
CA LEU A 45 -25.13 -5.37 14.89
C LEU A 45 -26.53 -5.38 14.30
N SER A 46 -26.70 -5.85 13.06
CA SER A 46 -28.02 -5.91 12.42
C SER A 46 -28.96 -6.93 13.08
N ASN A 47 -28.45 -8.02 13.65
CA ASN A 47 -29.27 -9.03 14.34
C ASN A 47 -29.56 -8.68 15.81
N SER A 48 -28.91 -7.64 16.35
CA SER A 48 -29.03 -7.28 17.78
C SER A 48 -30.46 -6.96 18.22
N PHE A 49 -31.26 -6.37 17.33
CA PHE A 49 -32.68 -6.10 17.57
C PHE A 49 -33.48 -7.40 17.74
N SER A 50 -33.35 -8.34 16.79
CA SER A 50 -34.09 -9.62 16.81
C SER A 50 -33.72 -10.54 17.97
N THR A 51 -32.56 -10.33 18.58
CA THR A 51 -31.98 -11.20 19.61
C THR A 51 -32.05 -10.60 21.02
N GLY A 52 -32.59 -9.38 21.15
CA GLY A 52 -32.68 -8.69 22.44
C GLY A 52 -31.34 -8.19 22.99
N THR A 53 -30.26 -8.18 22.20
CA THR A 53 -28.93 -7.71 22.63
C THR A 53 -28.68 -6.23 22.36
N LEU A 54 -29.59 -5.58 21.65
CA LEU A 54 -29.45 -4.19 21.24
C LEU A 54 -29.27 -3.24 22.42
N ASP A 55 -30.08 -3.35 23.48
CA ASP A 55 -29.99 -2.42 24.60
C ASP A 55 -28.67 -2.58 25.38
N HIS A 56 -28.12 -3.80 25.45
CA HIS A 56 -26.80 -4.05 26.03
C HIS A 56 -25.69 -3.34 25.25
N ILE A 57 -25.66 -3.47 23.91
CA ILE A 57 -24.61 -2.82 23.11
C ILE A 57 -24.74 -1.29 23.15
N LEU A 58 -25.96 -0.74 23.16
CA LEU A 58 -26.18 0.70 23.32
C LEU A 58 -25.63 1.21 24.65
N CYS A 59 -25.90 0.50 25.76
CA CYS A 59 -25.38 0.82 27.09
C CYS A 59 -23.84 0.78 27.13
N ILE A 60 -23.23 -0.22 26.48
CA ILE A 60 -21.77 -0.34 26.38
C ILE A 60 -21.17 0.86 25.66
N LEU A 61 -21.68 1.19 24.47
CA LEU A 61 -21.18 2.29 23.64
C LEU A 61 -21.32 3.64 24.34
N GLN A 62 -22.45 3.87 25.03
CA GLN A 62 -22.69 5.10 25.79
C GLN A 62 -21.63 5.34 26.89
N HIS A 63 -21.08 4.28 27.48
CA HIS A 63 -20.11 4.36 28.57
C HIS A 63 -18.65 4.11 28.11
N ALA A 64 -18.42 3.84 26.83
CA ALA A 64 -17.10 3.54 26.26
C ALA A 64 -16.27 4.82 26.01
N THR A 65 -16.15 5.70 27.00
CA THR A 65 -15.57 7.06 26.88
C THR A 65 -14.06 7.11 26.58
N GLN A 66 -13.40 5.95 26.56
CA GLN A 66 -11.96 5.82 26.31
C GLN A 66 -11.67 4.80 25.20
N LEU A 67 -12.69 4.47 24.39
CA LEU A 67 -12.54 3.64 23.21
C LEU A 67 -11.73 4.42 22.17
N HIS A 68 -10.54 3.96 21.82
CA HIS A 68 -9.65 4.64 20.89
C HIS A 68 -9.58 3.95 19.52
N ARG A 69 -9.86 2.64 19.45
CA ARG A 69 -9.89 1.87 18.20
C ARG A 69 -11.25 1.23 18.04
N LEU A 70 -11.87 1.48 16.89
CA LEU A 70 -13.12 0.84 16.50
C LEU A 70 -12.94 0.19 15.13
N THR A 71 -13.18 -1.11 15.07
CA THR A 71 -13.21 -1.87 13.83
C THR A 71 -14.63 -2.37 13.61
N ILE A 72 -15.16 -2.18 12.41
CA ILE A 72 -16.47 -2.69 11.99
C ILE A 72 -16.27 -3.53 10.74
N THR A 73 -16.50 -4.84 10.86
CA THR A 73 -16.21 -5.81 9.81
C THR A 73 -17.49 -6.44 9.27
N THR A 74 -17.49 -6.74 7.97
CA THR A 74 -18.52 -7.53 7.28
C THR A 74 -17.97 -8.94 6.99
N TYR A 75 -18.80 -9.98 7.13
CA TYR A 75 -18.40 -11.36 6.78
C TYR A 75 -19.45 -12.11 5.96
N VAL A 76 -20.65 -11.54 5.80
CA VAL A 76 -21.80 -12.31 5.32
C VAL A 76 -22.05 -12.04 3.84
N ARG A 77 -21.94 -13.10 3.03
CA ARG A 77 -22.52 -13.15 1.67
C ARG A 77 -24.05 -13.06 1.81
N GLY A 78 -24.62 -11.90 1.50
CA GLY A 78 -26.06 -11.66 1.65
C GLY A 78 -26.49 -10.20 1.70
N GLY A 79 -25.53 -9.27 1.67
CA GLY A 79 -25.78 -7.84 1.79
C GLY A 79 -26.08 -7.44 3.24
N PRO A 80 -25.59 -6.27 3.71
CA PRO A 80 -25.85 -5.83 5.07
C PRO A 80 -27.35 -5.55 5.26
N ARG A 81 -27.94 -6.14 6.29
CA ARG A 81 -29.25 -5.70 6.81
C ARG A 81 -29.09 -4.29 7.40
N PRO A 82 -30.11 -3.42 7.28
CA PRO A 82 -30.03 -2.08 7.84
C PRO A 82 -29.80 -2.13 9.35
N LEU A 83 -29.01 -1.18 9.85
CA LEU A 83 -28.75 -0.99 11.27
C LEU A 83 -29.94 -0.31 11.97
N ASP A 84 -30.13 -0.62 13.25
CA ASP A 84 -31.06 0.16 14.09
C ASP A 84 -30.56 1.61 14.20
N PRO A 85 -31.39 2.64 13.95
CA PRO A 85 -30.97 4.04 14.02
C PRO A 85 -30.37 4.46 15.38
N ARG A 86 -30.78 3.82 16.48
CA ARG A 86 -30.19 4.07 17.81
C ARG A 86 -28.74 3.63 17.86
N LEU A 87 -28.39 2.56 17.15
CA LEU A 87 -27.03 2.04 17.03
C LEU A 87 -26.15 3.00 16.24
N ILE A 88 -26.67 3.54 15.12
CA ILE A 88 -26.00 4.59 14.34
C ILE A 88 -25.72 5.80 15.24
N GLY A 89 -26.74 6.28 15.96
CA GLY A 89 -26.61 7.40 16.90
C GLY A 89 -25.59 7.13 18.01
N ALA A 90 -25.60 5.94 18.61
CA ALA A 90 -24.65 5.56 19.66
C ALA A 90 -23.21 5.52 19.15
N LEU A 91 -22.98 4.95 17.96
CA LEU A 91 -21.66 4.90 17.32
C LEU A 91 -21.16 6.31 16.98
N SER A 92 -22.01 7.15 16.39
CA SER A 92 -21.67 8.54 16.06
C SER A 92 -21.41 9.42 17.29
N SER A 93 -21.99 9.06 18.45
CA SER A 93 -21.79 9.79 19.71
C SER A 93 -20.44 9.52 20.38
N LEU A 94 -19.67 8.54 19.90
CA LEU A 94 -18.33 8.27 20.41
C LEU A 94 -17.42 9.47 20.12
N THR A 95 -16.72 9.95 21.14
CA THR A 95 -15.86 11.14 21.06
C THR A 95 -14.36 10.84 21.21
N SER A 96 -13.98 9.58 21.45
CA SER A 96 -12.61 9.19 21.77
C SER A 96 -11.91 8.37 20.68
N ILE A 97 -12.58 8.05 19.56
CA ILE A 97 -12.01 7.22 18.50
C ILE A 97 -10.83 7.95 17.85
N LYS A 98 -9.70 7.25 17.74
CA LYS A 98 -8.48 7.70 17.05
C LYS A 98 -8.18 6.85 15.83
N HIS A 99 -8.51 5.56 15.87
CA HIS A 99 -8.30 4.62 14.76
C HIS A 99 -9.65 4.01 14.41
N LEU A 100 -10.05 4.15 13.15
CA LEU A 100 -11.30 3.64 12.63
C LEU A 100 -11.01 2.69 11.47
N THR A 101 -11.62 1.51 11.50
CA THR A 101 -11.58 0.56 10.39
C THR A 101 -13.00 0.13 10.05
N LEU A 102 -13.37 0.22 8.77
CA LEU A 102 -14.67 -0.18 8.25
C LEU A 102 -14.44 -0.97 6.96
N ASP A 103 -14.69 -2.28 7.01
CA ASP A 103 -14.38 -3.19 5.90
C ASP A 103 -15.43 -3.17 4.78
N GLU A 104 -16.56 -2.50 4.97
CA GLU A 104 -17.56 -2.27 3.92
C GLU A 104 -18.47 -1.09 4.30
N THR A 105 -18.65 -0.15 3.38
CA THR A 105 -19.60 0.96 3.55
C THR A 105 -21.00 0.60 3.08
N SER A 106 -21.98 0.72 3.96
CA SER A 106 -23.41 0.84 3.65
C SER A 106 -23.91 2.27 3.85
N ASN A 107 -25.13 2.58 3.39
CA ASN A 107 -25.79 3.87 3.67
C ASN A 107 -25.80 4.21 5.16
N ASP A 108 -26.04 3.21 6.03
CA ASP A 108 -26.07 3.42 7.49
C ASP A 108 -24.70 3.78 8.05
N THR A 109 -23.64 3.12 7.56
CA THR A 109 -22.27 3.46 7.97
C THR A 109 -21.82 4.80 7.41
N VAL A 110 -22.28 5.20 6.22
CA VAL A 110 -22.02 6.53 5.67
C VAL A 110 -22.68 7.60 6.56
N MET A 111 -23.94 7.41 6.95
CA MET A 111 -24.62 8.30 7.91
C MET A 111 -23.88 8.35 9.25
N MET A 112 -23.40 7.20 9.73
CA MET A 112 -22.60 7.11 10.95
C MET A 112 -21.31 7.93 10.83
N LEU A 113 -20.53 7.75 9.75
CA LEU A 113 -19.28 8.45 9.49
C LEU A 113 -19.49 9.97 9.40
N GLN A 114 -20.52 10.40 8.69
CA GLN A 114 -20.88 11.81 8.53
C GLN A 114 -21.37 12.47 9.82
N SER A 115 -21.74 11.68 10.83
CA SER A 115 -22.21 12.16 12.14
C SER A 115 -21.18 11.94 13.25
N LEU A 116 -20.11 11.19 12.99
CA LEU A 116 -19.06 10.91 13.97
C LEU A 116 -18.19 12.15 14.16
N HIS A 117 -18.01 12.57 15.42
CA HIS A 117 -17.21 13.74 15.80
C HIS A 117 -15.94 13.39 16.58
N SER A 118 -15.57 12.11 16.62
CA SER A 118 -14.31 11.67 17.20
C SER A 118 -13.10 12.26 16.44
N PRO A 119 -11.98 12.56 17.13
CA PRO A 119 -10.76 13.06 16.52
C PRO A 119 -9.98 11.91 15.85
N VAL A 120 -10.57 11.30 14.83
CA VAL A 120 -10.00 10.17 14.10
C VAL A 120 -8.70 10.62 13.42
N ALA A 121 -7.59 10.00 13.80
CA ALA A 121 -6.27 10.24 13.24
C ALA A 121 -5.94 9.25 12.12
N GLU A 122 -6.47 8.03 12.19
CA GLU A 122 -6.28 7.00 11.17
C GLU A 122 -7.64 6.40 10.78
N ALA A 123 -7.95 6.42 9.48
CA ALA A 123 -9.16 5.82 8.94
C ALA A 123 -8.80 4.84 7.82
N ARG A 124 -9.34 3.62 7.91
CA ARG A 124 -9.32 2.61 6.83
C ARG A 124 -10.78 2.28 6.51
N VAL A 125 -11.24 2.65 5.32
CA VAL A 125 -12.65 2.53 4.92
C VAL A 125 -12.71 1.92 3.54
N ASP A 126 -13.47 0.84 3.40
CA ASP A 126 -13.71 0.15 2.14
C ASP A 126 -15.04 0.59 1.51
N PHE A 127 -14.97 1.18 0.32
CA PHE A 127 -16.07 1.78 -0.43
C PHE A 127 -16.68 0.85 -1.50
N LYS A 128 -16.43 -0.47 -1.44
CA LYS A 128 -16.77 -1.47 -2.47
C LYS A 128 -18.25 -1.58 -2.87
N SER A 129 -19.19 -1.12 -2.05
CA SER A 129 -20.63 -1.41 -2.22
C SER A 129 -21.37 -0.63 -3.32
N GLY A 130 -20.69 -0.18 -4.38
CA GLY A 130 -21.32 0.42 -5.57
C GLY A 130 -22.05 1.74 -5.32
N SER A 131 -21.82 2.35 -4.17
CA SER A 131 -22.30 3.69 -3.88
C SER A 131 -21.29 4.68 -4.45
N ASP A 132 -21.73 5.58 -5.34
CA ASP A 132 -20.96 6.72 -5.88
C ASP A 132 -20.63 7.73 -4.75
N VAL A 133 -19.95 7.24 -3.72
CA VAL A 133 -19.71 7.91 -2.46
C VAL A 133 -18.30 8.46 -2.49
N ASP A 134 -18.24 9.78 -2.40
CA ASP A 134 -16.98 10.50 -2.33
C ASP A 134 -16.37 10.40 -0.92
N PRO A 135 -15.19 9.75 -0.76
CA PRO A 135 -14.53 9.66 0.55
C PRO A 135 -14.21 11.02 1.15
N ILE A 136 -13.89 12.03 0.33
CA ILE A 136 -13.55 13.40 0.78
C ILE A 136 -14.76 14.01 1.47
N LEU A 137 -15.97 13.81 0.93
CA LEU A 137 -17.19 14.36 1.51
C LEU A 137 -17.65 13.57 2.74
N VAL A 138 -17.59 12.23 2.69
CA VAL A 138 -18.04 11.37 3.80
C VAL A 138 -17.19 11.58 5.06
N LEU A 139 -15.88 11.73 4.89
CA LEU A 139 -14.94 11.82 6.01
C LEU A 139 -14.68 13.27 6.46
N ARG A 140 -15.45 14.25 5.97
CA ARG A 140 -15.21 15.69 6.19
C ARG A 140 -15.07 16.10 7.66
N ASN A 141 -15.74 15.41 8.57
CA ASN A 141 -15.66 15.68 10.01
C ASN A 141 -14.27 15.37 10.59
N PHE A 142 -13.49 14.53 9.92
CA PHE A 142 -12.13 14.16 10.32
C PHE A 142 -11.07 15.09 9.72
N SER A 143 -11.46 16.07 8.90
CA SER A 143 -10.54 16.99 8.20
C SER A 143 -9.48 17.64 9.09
N SER A 144 -9.84 17.96 10.34
CA SER A 144 -8.95 18.60 11.31
C SER A 144 -8.07 17.65 12.13
N SER A 145 -8.31 16.33 12.08
CA SER A 145 -7.62 15.34 12.91
C SER A 145 -6.93 14.23 12.12
N LEU A 146 -7.40 13.94 10.90
CA LEU A 146 -6.96 12.80 10.11
C LEU A 146 -5.52 12.98 9.64
N GLN A 147 -4.69 11.97 9.89
CA GLN A 147 -3.26 11.92 9.53
C GLN A 147 -2.98 10.84 8.48
N GLN A 148 -3.76 9.74 8.51
CA GLN A 148 -3.65 8.64 7.57
C GLN A 148 -5.03 8.22 7.08
N LEU A 149 -5.17 8.06 5.77
CA LEU A 149 -6.38 7.57 5.13
C LEU A 149 -6.05 6.38 4.23
N ALA A 150 -6.76 5.28 4.41
CA ALA A 150 -6.84 4.18 3.44
C ALA A 150 -8.28 4.09 2.93
N ALA A 151 -8.50 4.49 1.68
CA ALA A 151 -9.77 4.44 0.99
C ALA A 151 -9.76 3.25 0.00
N LEU A 152 -10.37 2.14 0.42
CA LEU A 152 -10.35 0.87 -0.31
C LEU A 152 -11.63 0.68 -1.12
N GLY A 153 -11.72 -0.41 -1.87
CA GLY A 153 -12.93 -0.75 -2.62
C GLY A 153 -13.20 0.17 -3.82
N SER A 154 -12.15 0.62 -4.50
CA SER A 154 -12.22 1.48 -5.69
C SER A 154 -13.09 2.74 -5.50
N PRO A 155 -12.75 3.63 -4.55
CA PRO A 155 -13.55 4.80 -4.25
C PRO A 155 -13.70 5.74 -5.46
N VAL A 156 -14.86 6.40 -5.56
CA VAL A 156 -15.16 7.35 -6.63
C VAL A 156 -14.83 8.76 -6.16
N PHE A 157 -13.75 9.33 -6.68
CA PHE A 157 -13.43 10.75 -6.48
C PHE A 157 -14.10 11.62 -7.55
N PRO A 158 -14.87 12.66 -7.19
CA PRO A 158 -15.51 13.53 -8.17
C PRO A 158 -14.45 14.35 -8.92
N ARG A 159 -14.68 14.69 -10.19
CA ARG A 159 -13.71 15.50 -10.97
C ARG A 159 -13.51 16.91 -10.42
N ALA A 160 -14.56 17.49 -9.85
CA ALA A 160 -14.50 18.82 -9.23
C ALA A 160 -14.00 18.68 -7.79
N PRO A 161 -12.97 19.44 -7.38
CA PRO A 161 -12.50 19.42 -6.00
C PRO A 161 -13.50 20.12 -5.06
N HIS A 162 -13.55 19.65 -3.82
CA HIS A 162 -14.19 20.37 -2.70
C HIS A 162 -13.22 21.37 -2.12
N TYR A 163 -13.27 22.62 -2.58
CA TYR A 163 -12.31 23.65 -2.18
C TYR A 163 -12.37 24.01 -0.68
N ASP A 164 -13.51 23.74 -0.04
CA ASP A 164 -13.81 23.99 1.36
C ASP A 164 -13.39 22.84 2.30
N ILE A 165 -13.03 21.67 1.78
CA ILE A 165 -12.63 20.51 2.56
C ILE A 165 -11.14 20.25 2.35
N GLN A 166 -10.34 20.45 3.39
CA GLN A 166 -8.91 20.16 3.39
C GLN A 166 -8.50 19.35 4.61
N TYR A 167 -7.78 18.26 4.35
CA TYR A 167 -7.18 17.37 5.32
C TYR A 167 -5.70 17.73 5.49
N SER A 168 -5.44 18.87 6.13
CA SER A 168 -4.09 19.45 6.22
C SER A 168 -3.10 18.60 7.04
N LEU A 169 -3.59 17.71 7.90
CA LEU A 169 -2.75 16.81 8.68
C LEU A 169 -2.48 15.47 7.99
N VAL A 170 -3.15 15.16 6.87
CA VAL A 170 -2.94 13.89 6.16
C VAL A 170 -1.60 13.89 5.46
N THR A 171 -0.72 13.00 5.92
CA THR A 171 0.59 12.77 5.31
C THR A 171 0.67 11.44 4.56
N LYS A 172 -0.26 10.52 4.81
CA LYS A 172 -0.32 9.21 4.15
C LYS A 172 -1.72 8.93 3.59
N LEU A 173 -1.77 8.60 2.30
CA LEU A 173 -2.97 8.24 1.58
C LEU A 173 -2.76 6.91 0.86
N GLU A 174 -3.64 5.95 1.12
CA GLU A 174 -3.72 4.67 0.43
C GLU A 174 -5.07 4.61 -0.28
N ILE A 175 -5.07 4.27 -1.57
CA ILE A 175 -6.28 4.20 -2.40
C ILE A 175 -6.27 2.84 -3.09
N SER A 176 -7.33 2.06 -2.92
CA SER A 176 -7.52 0.89 -3.77
C SER A 176 -7.96 1.33 -5.15
N VAL A 177 -7.33 0.83 -6.19
CA VAL A 177 -7.60 1.18 -7.57
C VAL A 177 -7.90 -0.08 -8.34
N ARG A 178 -8.89 -0.02 -9.23
CA ARG A 178 -9.00 -1.02 -10.30
C ARG A 178 -8.00 -0.67 -11.38
N ILE A 179 -7.18 -1.63 -11.80
CA ILE A 179 -6.23 -1.46 -12.92
C ILE A 179 -6.90 -0.73 -14.09
N GLY A 180 -6.24 0.31 -14.58
CA GLY A 180 -6.69 1.09 -15.73
C GLY A 180 -7.78 2.11 -15.45
N SER A 181 -8.31 2.17 -14.23
CA SER A 181 -9.29 3.19 -13.84
C SER A 181 -8.59 4.51 -13.54
N PRO A 182 -8.86 5.60 -14.28
CA PRO A 182 -8.18 6.86 -14.07
C PRO A 182 -8.65 7.52 -12.76
N ILE A 183 -7.69 7.86 -11.90
CA ILE A 183 -7.95 8.66 -10.70
C ILE A 183 -7.82 10.14 -11.06
N PRO A 184 -8.85 10.98 -10.81
CA PRO A 184 -8.71 12.41 -10.96
C PRO A 184 -7.76 12.93 -9.88
N LEU A 185 -6.66 13.54 -10.31
CA LEU A 185 -5.61 14.00 -9.39
C LEU A 185 -5.98 15.32 -8.70
N LYS A 186 -6.69 16.22 -9.41
CA LYS A 186 -7.08 17.55 -8.89
C LYS A 186 -7.78 17.50 -7.52
N PRO A 187 -8.84 16.69 -7.29
CA PRO A 187 -9.46 16.55 -5.98
C PRO A 187 -8.49 16.14 -4.87
N LEU A 188 -7.56 15.24 -5.17
CA LEU A 188 -6.58 14.74 -4.20
C LEU A 188 -5.60 15.84 -3.79
N ILE A 189 -5.06 16.59 -4.74
CA ILE A 189 -4.11 17.67 -4.45
C ILE A 189 -4.77 18.76 -3.59
N TYR A 190 -6.03 19.09 -3.87
CA TYR A 190 -6.75 20.11 -3.11
C TYR A 190 -7.10 19.64 -1.69
N SER A 191 -7.51 18.38 -1.55
CA SER A 191 -7.96 17.82 -0.28
C SER A 191 -6.80 17.42 0.63
N PHE A 192 -5.65 17.00 0.08
CA PHE A 192 -4.50 16.49 0.82
C PHE A 192 -3.23 17.30 0.51
N PRO A 193 -3.16 18.59 0.90
CA PRO A 193 -2.09 19.47 0.45
C PRO A 193 -0.70 19.13 1.01
N ASN A 194 -0.63 18.47 2.18
CA ASN A 194 0.61 18.11 2.86
C ASN A 194 0.95 16.61 2.72
N LEU A 195 0.43 15.97 1.67
CA LEU A 195 0.65 14.56 1.42
C LEU A 195 2.14 14.27 1.20
N ARG A 196 2.63 13.19 1.80
CA ARG A 196 4.02 12.72 1.67
C ARG A 196 4.11 11.31 1.13
N VAL A 197 3.13 10.47 1.48
CA VAL A 197 3.08 9.07 1.09
C VAL A 197 1.79 8.79 0.33
N LEU A 198 1.91 8.39 -0.93
CA LEU A 198 0.79 7.96 -1.77
C LEU A 198 0.95 6.48 -2.13
N ARG A 199 -0.05 5.66 -1.81
CA ARG A 199 -0.09 4.25 -2.17
C ARG A 199 -1.33 3.98 -3.00
N LEU A 200 -1.16 3.49 -4.21
CA LEU A 200 -2.24 2.93 -5.00
C LEU A 200 -2.10 1.41 -4.91
N VAL A 201 -3.13 0.75 -4.41
CA VAL A 201 -3.15 -0.70 -4.18
C VAL A 201 -4.14 -1.29 -5.16
N ASP A 202 -3.72 -2.29 -5.92
CA ASP A 202 -4.65 -2.97 -6.81
C ASP A 202 -5.71 -3.74 -6.00
N GLU A 203 -6.99 -3.59 -6.34
CA GLU A 203 -8.11 -4.31 -5.70
C GLU A 203 -8.35 -5.70 -6.30
N VAL A 204 -7.64 -6.04 -7.38
CA VAL A 204 -8.02 -7.17 -8.21
C VAL A 204 -7.55 -8.50 -7.64
N ASP A 205 -8.48 -9.45 -7.57
CA ASP A 205 -8.21 -10.87 -7.36
C ASP A 205 -7.54 -11.39 -8.64
N LEU A 206 -6.21 -11.52 -8.61
CA LEU A 206 -5.37 -11.86 -9.77
C LEU A 206 -5.86 -13.12 -10.51
N ASP A 207 -6.56 -14.01 -9.81
CA ASP A 207 -7.11 -15.26 -10.34
C ASP A 207 -8.31 -15.06 -11.29
N GLN A 208 -8.91 -13.86 -11.34
CA GLN A 208 -10.14 -13.59 -12.11
C GLN A 208 -9.97 -12.60 -13.25
N VAL A 209 -8.75 -12.11 -13.50
CA VAL A 209 -8.50 -11.12 -14.55
C VAL A 209 -8.41 -11.81 -15.90
N GLN A 210 -9.45 -11.67 -16.71
CA GLN A 210 -9.27 -11.94 -18.12
C GLN A 210 -8.30 -10.90 -18.69
N PRO A 211 -7.29 -11.32 -19.47
CA PRO A 211 -6.38 -10.40 -20.13
C PRO A 211 -7.22 -9.39 -20.93
N PHE A 212 -7.06 -8.11 -20.62
CA PHE A 212 -7.78 -7.06 -21.31
C PHE A 212 -7.29 -7.00 -22.76
N GLU A 213 -8.17 -7.31 -23.73
CA GLU A 213 -7.83 -7.31 -25.16
C GLU A 213 -7.73 -5.88 -25.78
N GLY A 214 -7.32 -4.86 -25.04
CA GLY A 214 -7.25 -3.49 -25.54
C GLY A 214 -6.14 -2.64 -24.92
N ASP A 215 -5.68 -1.65 -25.66
CA ASP A 215 -4.70 -0.66 -25.20
C ASP A 215 -5.35 0.29 -24.18
N ILE A 216 -5.37 -0.13 -22.92
CA ILE A 216 -5.89 0.65 -21.79
C ILE A 216 -5.17 1.99 -21.67
N ALA A 217 -3.88 2.05 -22.03
CA ALA A 217 -3.12 3.29 -21.97
C ALA A 217 -3.68 4.32 -22.97
N LEU A 218 -4.03 3.92 -24.19
CA LEU A 218 -4.69 4.81 -25.15
C LEU A 218 -6.06 5.32 -24.66
N ALA A 219 -6.86 4.46 -24.03
CA ALA A 219 -8.15 4.87 -23.48
C ALA A 219 -7.99 5.87 -22.31
N GLY A 220 -6.93 5.73 -21.52
CA GLY A 220 -6.65 6.57 -20.36
C GLY A 220 -5.88 7.86 -20.65
N GLU A 221 -5.31 8.04 -21.85
CA GLU A 221 -4.45 9.18 -22.19
C GLU A 221 -5.15 10.55 -21.98
N GLY A 222 -6.43 10.64 -22.29
CA GLY A 222 -7.21 11.86 -22.04
C GLY A 222 -7.28 12.23 -20.55
N CYS A 223 -7.35 11.24 -19.67
CA CYS A 223 -7.34 11.46 -18.22
C CYS A 223 -5.95 11.84 -17.72
N ARG A 224 -4.90 11.18 -18.24
CA ARG A 224 -3.51 11.55 -17.95
C ARG A 224 -3.24 13.01 -18.30
N GLN A 225 -3.60 13.44 -19.50
CA GLN A 225 -3.38 14.83 -19.92
C GLN A 225 -4.17 15.82 -19.04
N ALA A 226 -5.39 15.48 -18.64
CA ALA A 226 -6.17 16.29 -17.71
C ALA A 226 -5.49 16.39 -16.32
N ASN A 227 -4.93 15.29 -15.82
CA ASN A 227 -4.18 15.27 -14.56
C ASN A 227 -2.91 16.13 -14.63
N ILE A 228 -2.12 16.02 -15.70
CA ILE A 228 -0.93 16.85 -15.95
C ILE A 228 -1.32 18.34 -15.98
N LEU A 229 -2.36 18.70 -16.74
CA LEU A 229 -2.83 20.09 -16.83
C LEU A 229 -3.31 20.63 -15.48
N SER A 230 -3.97 19.80 -14.68
CA SER A 230 -4.49 20.23 -13.37
C SER A 230 -3.39 20.63 -12.38
N GLN A 231 -2.20 20.03 -12.51
CA GLN A 231 -1.05 20.30 -11.65
C GLN A 231 -0.43 21.68 -11.88
N SER A 232 -0.72 22.33 -13.01
CA SER A 232 -0.30 23.72 -13.27
C SER A 232 -0.95 24.73 -12.31
N GLN A 233 -2.13 24.42 -11.78
CA GLN A 233 -2.86 25.29 -10.85
C GLN A 233 -2.43 25.04 -9.41
N ARG A 234 -2.24 23.77 -9.04
CA ARG A 234 -1.82 23.33 -7.71
C ARG A 234 -1.19 21.97 -7.85
N HIS A 235 -0.06 21.75 -7.19
CA HIS A 235 0.66 20.47 -7.19
C HIS A 235 1.22 20.18 -5.79
N TRP A 236 1.56 18.92 -5.54
CA TRP A 236 2.46 18.58 -4.43
C TRP A 236 3.88 18.98 -4.82
N GLU A 237 4.61 19.67 -3.93
CA GLU A 237 5.99 20.08 -4.23
C GLU A 237 6.92 18.86 -4.38
N ALA A 238 6.77 17.91 -3.47
CA ALA A 238 7.43 16.63 -3.51
C ALA A 238 6.63 15.58 -2.70
N LEU A 239 6.86 14.31 -3.01
CA LEU A 239 6.40 13.18 -2.20
C LEU A 239 7.62 12.42 -1.67
N ASP A 240 7.51 11.93 -0.44
CA ASP A 240 8.55 11.10 0.18
C ASP A 240 8.49 9.68 -0.39
N HIS A 241 7.29 9.14 -0.57
CA HIS A 241 7.09 7.78 -1.07
C HIS A 241 5.84 7.65 -1.95
N VAL A 242 6.00 6.98 -3.09
CA VAL A 242 4.89 6.57 -3.95
C VAL A 242 5.00 5.08 -4.23
N SER A 243 3.91 4.33 -4.07
CA SER A 243 3.83 2.92 -4.48
C SER A 243 2.60 2.66 -5.32
N SER A 244 2.73 1.97 -6.46
CA SER A 244 1.62 1.67 -7.37
C SER A 244 2.08 0.75 -8.49
N ASP A 245 1.12 0.18 -9.23
CA ASP A 245 1.41 -0.37 -10.55
C ASP A 245 1.80 0.74 -11.55
N ILE A 246 2.58 0.36 -12.57
CA ILE A 246 3.11 1.31 -13.55
C ILE A 246 2.03 2.00 -14.38
N LEU A 247 0.94 1.29 -14.70
CA LEU A 247 -0.13 1.85 -15.52
C LEU A 247 -0.90 2.94 -14.76
N CYS A 248 -1.26 2.70 -13.51
CA CYS A 248 -1.91 3.70 -12.67
C CYS A 248 -1.03 4.93 -12.46
N LEU A 249 0.29 4.77 -12.30
CA LEU A 249 1.21 5.92 -12.20
C LEU A 249 1.30 6.72 -13.50
N TYR A 250 1.39 6.03 -14.62
CA TYR A 250 1.38 6.67 -15.93
C TYR A 250 0.12 7.52 -16.12
N LEU A 251 -1.06 6.94 -15.81
CA LEU A 251 -2.34 7.63 -15.90
C LEU A 251 -2.50 8.76 -14.88
N LEU A 252 -1.86 8.65 -13.72
CA LEU A 252 -1.87 9.70 -12.71
C LEU A 252 -1.10 10.94 -13.19
N GLY A 253 -0.07 10.75 -14.04
CA GLY A 253 0.66 11.85 -14.67
C GLY A 253 1.36 12.76 -13.66
N LEU A 254 1.90 12.20 -12.57
CA LEU A 254 2.57 12.98 -11.51
C LEU A 254 3.73 13.79 -12.06
N SER A 255 3.73 15.10 -11.81
CA SER A 255 4.78 16.03 -12.26
C SER A 255 5.69 16.55 -11.14
N CYS A 256 5.53 16.02 -9.92
CA CYS A 256 6.33 16.36 -8.76
C CYS A 256 7.49 15.40 -8.53
N LYS A 257 8.51 15.83 -7.78
CA LYS A 257 9.62 14.96 -7.36
C LYS A 257 9.13 13.90 -6.36
N VAL A 258 9.48 12.64 -6.58
CA VAL A 258 9.27 11.57 -5.58
C VAL A 258 10.62 11.10 -5.06
N HIS A 259 10.82 11.02 -3.76
CA HIS A 259 12.10 10.55 -3.22
C HIS A 259 12.26 9.03 -3.38
N HIS A 260 11.24 8.27 -3.01
CA HIS A 260 11.21 6.81 -3.12
C HIS A 260 9.99 6.32 -3.91
N LEU A 261 10.24 5.79 -5.10
CA LEU A 261 9.22 5.18 -5.96
C LEU A 261 9.28 3.65 -5.85
N HIS A 262 8.16 3.02 -5.52
CA HIS A 262 7.97 1.56 -5.57
C HIS A 262 7.00 1.22 -6.71
N LEU A 263 7.53 0.56 -7.73
CA LEU A 263 6.80 0.12 -8.92
C LEU A 263 6.51 -1.36 -8.82
N GLU A 264 5.25 -1.73 -9.01
CA GLU A 264 4.82 -3.12 -9.15
C GLU A 264 4.41 -3.37 -10.61
N PHE A 265 4.92 -4.44 -11.22
CA PHE A 265 4.50 -4.86 -12.56
C PHE A 265 3.47 -5.97 -12.40
N ALA A 266 2.19 -5.71 -12.68
CA ALA A 266 1.19 -6.77 -12.65
C ALA A 266 1.38 -7.75 -13.83
N ARG A 267 1.03 -9.02 -13.60
CA ARG A 267 1.14 -10.15 -14.55
C ARG A 267 0.39 -9.93 -15.89
N CYS A 268 -0.51 -8.95 -15.96
CA CYS A 268 -1.53 -8.87 -17.02
C CYS A 268 -1.21 -7.91 -18.19
N TYR A 269 0.01 -7.38 -18.32
CA TYR A 269 0.31 -6.38 -19.36
C TYR A 269 1.00 -6.98 -20.58
N GLY A 270 0.19 -7.28 -21.61
CA GLY A 270 0.68 -7.57 -22.95
C GLY A 270 1.15 -6.30 -23.65
N VAL A 271 2.46 -6.08 -23.67
CA VAL A 271 3.22 -5.19 -24.57
C VAL A 271 3.12 -3.67 -24.29
N ASP A 272 4.27 -2.99 -24.36
CA ASP A 272 4.56 -1.54 -24.18
C ASP A 272 4.70 -0.94 -22.76
N ASN A 273 4.90 -1.76 -21.72
CA ASN A 273 5.30 -1.28 -20.39
C ASN A 273 6.50 -0.32 -20.42
N LEU A 274 7.42 -0.54 -21.36
CA LEU A 274 8.64 0.24 -21.54
C LEU A 274 8.38 1.73 -21.78
N ARG A 275 7.42 2.07 -22.66
CA ARG A 275 7.05 3.46 -22.91
C ARG A 275 6.51 4.10 -21.63
N LEU A 276 5.64 3.39 -20.91
CA LEU A 276 5.02 3.87 -19.67
C LEU A 276 6.07 4.13 -18.58
N ILE A 277 7.01 3.21 -18.39
CA ILE A 277 8.15 3.37 -17.46
C ILE A 277 8.95 4.60 -17.82
N LYS A 278 9.38 4.72 -19.08
CA LYS A 278 10.25 5.81 -19.53
C LYS A 278 9.60 7.17 -19.27
N GLU A 279 8.34 7.32 -19.67
CA GLU A 279 7.61 8.57 -19.48
C GLU A 279 7.37 8.87 -18.01
N THR A 280 6.95 7.87 -17.22
CA THR A 280 6.69 8.02 -15.78
C THR A 280 7.95 8.42 -15.01
N LEU A 281 9.07 7.72 -15.22
CA LEU A 281 10.33 8.02 -14.55
C LEU A 281 10.90 9.38 -14.95
N SER A 282 10.74 9.79 -16.23
CA SER A 282 11.23 11.10 -16.69
C SER A 282 10.54 12.30 -16.00
N MET A 283 9.27 12.13 -15.60
CA MET A 283 8.51 13.14 -14.88
C MET A 283 8.77 13.10 -13.37
N ILE A 284 8.76 11.90 -12.78
CA ILE A 284 8.85 11.70 -11.33
C ILE A 284 10.28 11.87 -10.78
N ARG A 285 11.28 11.47 -11.56
CA ARG A 285 12.73 11.56 -11.26
C ARG A 285 13.08 11.05 -9.85
N PRO A 286 12.84 9.75 -9.56
CA PRO A 286 13.06 9.22 -8.24
C PRO A 286 14.54 9.14 -7.86
N THR A 287 14.85 9.45 -6.59
CA THR A 287 16.20 9.23 -6.05
C THR A 287 16.42 7.79 -5.59
N ARG A 288 15.32 7.08 -5.27
CA ARG A 288 15.29 5.66 -4.90
C ARG A 288 14.18 4.97 -5.68
N LEU A 289 14.53 3.89 -6.36
CA LEU A 289 13.62 3.11 -7.18
C LEU A 289 13.60 1.67 -6.69
N HIS A 290 12.42 1.20 -6.27
CA HIS A 290 12.14 -0.19 -5.99
C HIS A 290 11.23 -0.70 -7.10
N ILE A 291 11.62 -1.77 -7.77
CA ILE A 291 10.89 -2.41 -8.84
C ILE A 291 10.57 -3.85 -8.41
N ARG A 292 9.30 -4.22 -8.43
CA ARG A 292 8.82 -5.60 -8.20
C ARG A 292 8.29 -6.18 -9.50
N VAL A 293 8.92 -7.23 -10.00
CA VAL A 293 8.68 -7.84 -11.33
C VAL A 293 8.33 -9.31 -11.14
N PHE A 294 7.43 -9.83 -11.96
CA PHE A 294 7.13 -11.26 -12.05
C PHE A 294 7.72 -11.83 -13.35
N ASP A 295 8.07 -13.09 -13.34
CA ASP A 295 8.76 -13.78 -14.44
C ASP A 295 7.95 -13.92 -15.74
N ASP A 296 6.62 -13.79 -15.66
CA ASP A 296 5.73 -13.75 -16.82
C ASP A 296 5.67 -12.39 -17.53
N VAL A 297 6.32 -11.37 -16.99
CA VAL A 297 6.40 -10.05 -17.60
C VAL A 297 7.61 -9.99 -18.53
N ASP A 298 7.39 -9.62 -19.80
CA ASP A 298 8.42 -9.24 -20.78
C ASP A 298 9.13 -7.93 -20.36
N PHE A 299 9.83 -7.98 -19.23
CA PHE A 299 10.62 -6.86 -18.73
C PHE A 299 11.97 -6.90 -19.43
N ASN A 300 12.13 -6.13 -20.51
CA ASN A 300 13.44 -5.88 -21.09
C ASN A 300 14.16 -4.80 -20.26
N PRO A 301 15.17 -5.17 -19.46
CA PRO A 301 15.74 -4.24 -18.52
C PRO A 301 16.42 -3.09 -19.26
N THR A 302 17.19 -3.37 -20.32
CA THR A 302 18.18 -2.51 -21.02
C THR A 302 17.75 -1.07 -21.42
N GLN A 303 16.53 -0.66 -21.11
CA GLN A 303 15.87 0.58 -21.49
C GLN A 303 15.55 1.52 -20.32
N LEU A 304 15.99 1.24 -19.08
CA LEU A 304 16.23 2.30 -18.07
C LEU A 304 17.40 3.18 -18.57
N ASP A 305 17.10 4.02 -19.55
CA ASP A 305 18.00 5.01 -20.13
C ASP A 305 18.29 6.14 -19.11
N ARG A 306 18.98 7.21 -19.53
CA ARG A 306 19.27 8.45 -18.77
C ARG A 306 18.05 9.18 -18.18
N THR A 307 16.86 8.60 -18.20
CA THR A 307 15.66 9.18 -17.59
C THR A 307 15.73 9.26 -16.07
N VAL A 308 16.76 8.67 -15.44
CA VAL A 308 16.94 8.68 -13.99
C VAL A 308 18.36 9.11 -13.58
N ASP A 309 18.83 10.24 -14.10
CA ASP A 309 20.17 10.79 -13.79
C ASP A 309 20.41 11.00 -12.27
N ASP A 310 19.35 11.19 -11.48
CA ASP A 310 19.40 11.42 -10.03
C ASP A 310 19.26 10.12 -9.19
N LEU A 311 19.20 8.94 -9.82
CA LEU A 311 18.99 7.68 -9.12
C LEU A 311 20.21 7.30 -8.29
N THR A 312 20.02 7.18 -6.98
CA THR A 312 21.10 6.80 -6.04
C THR A 312 20.93 5.38 -5.50
N HIS A 313 19.68 4.88 -5.42
CA HIS A 313 19.38 3.53 -4.93
C HIS A 313 18.45 2.82 -5.91
N LEU A 314 18.84 1.62 -6.34
CA LEU A 314 18.02 0.73 -7.14
C LEU A 314 17.81 -0.58 -6.39
N HIS A 315 16.56 -0.96 -6.17
CA HIS A 315 16.18 -2.26 -5.64
C HIS A 315 15.27 -2.97 -6.64
N ILE A 316 15.64 -4.18 -7.01
CA ILE A 316 14.86 -5.04 -7.90
C ILE A 316 14.46 -6.27 -7.11
N ASN A 317 13.17 -6.50 -6.96
CA ASN A 317 12.59 -7.73 -6.44
C ASN A 317 11.97 -8.51 -7.62
N PHE A 318 12.55 -9.66 -7.95
CA PHE A 318 12.12 -10.52 -9.04
C PHE A 318 11.48 -11.77 -8.47
N ILE A 319 10.20 -11.97 -8.78
CA ILE A 319 9.40 -13.10 -8.32
C ILE A 319 9.25 -14.10 -9.47
N ILE A 320 9.66 -15.33 -9.21
CA ILE A 320 9.64 -16.44 -10.15
C ILE A 320 8.47 -17.33 -9.76
N CYS A 321 7.43 -17.33 -10.61
CA CYS A 321 6.16 -18.00 -10.39
C CYS A 321 5.99 -19.23 -11.27
N SER A 322 6.70 -19.32 -12.41
CA SER A 322 6.53 -20.38 -13.39
C SER A 322 7.23 -21.67 -12.99
N SER A 323 6.55 -22.80 -13.25
CA SER A 323 7.16 -24.14 -13.21
C SER A 323 8.05 -24.42 -14.43
N GLU A 324 7.94 -23.60 -15.49
CA GLU A 324 8.83 -23.70 -16.64
C GLU A 324 10.17 -23.05 -16.32
N LEU A 325 11.25 -23.64 -16.85
CA LEU A 325 12.62 -23.17 -16.64
C LEU A 325 12.80 -21.78 -17.27
N VAL A 326 12.46 -20.73 -16.54
CA VAL A 326 12.90 -19.37 -16.86
C VAL A 326 14.43 -19.39 -16.82
N ASP A 327 15.06 -18.92 -17.91
CA ASP A 327 16.51 -18.74 -17.98
C ASP A 327 16.90 -17.60 -17.02
N THR A 328 16.97 -17.93 -15.73
CA THR A 328 17.33 -17.04 -14.64
C THR A 328 18.69 -16.36 -14.88
N PRO A 329 19.74 -17.04 -15.41
CA PRO A 329 20.95 -16.33 -15.81
C PRO A 329 20.67 -15.24 -16.84
N GLN A 330 19.87 -15.49 -17.87
CA GLN A 330 19.52 -14.46 -18.86
C GLN A 330 18.79 -13.26 -18.24
N VAL A 331 17.88 -13.50 -17.28
CA VAL A 331 17.19 -12.42 -16.54
C VAL A 331 18.17 -11.59 -15.72
N VAL A 332 19.05 -12.25 -14.95
CA VAL A 332 20.09 -11.59 -14.15
C VAL A 332 21.04 -10.79 -15.04
N ASP A 333 21.45 -11.35 -16.17
CA ASP A 333 22.29 -10.69 -17.17
C ASP A 333 21.60 -9.45 -17.74
N GLY A 334 20.30 -9.54 -17.99
CA GLY A 334 19.46 -8.41 -18.34
C GLY A 334 19.52 -7.30 -17.27
N PHE A 335 19.34 -7.64 -16.00
CA PHE A 335 19.43 -6.66 -14.91
C PHE A 335 20.82 -6.06 -14.77
N ILE A 336 21.90 -6.80 -15.02
CA ILE A 336 23.26 -6.25 -14.99
C ILE A 336 23.47 -5.28 -16.16
N ALA A 337 22.92 -5.58 -17.32
CA ALA A 337 22.97 -4.70 -18.50
C ALA A 337 22.25 -3.36 -18.28
N LEU A 338 21.41 -3.23 -17.24
CA LEU A 338 20.80 -1.96 -16.82
C LEU A 338 21.74 -0.95 -16.22
N LEU A 339 22.81 -1.44 -15.61
CA LEU A 339 23.55 -0.68 -14.64
C LEU A 339 24.48 0.38 -15.24
N PRO A 340 25.09 0.20 -16.43
CA PRO A 340 26.07 1.16 -16.95
C PRO A 340 25.55 2.60 -17.13
N PRO A 341 24.30 2.85 -17.57
CA PRO A 341 23.75 4.21 -17.67
C PRO A 341 23.55 4.93 -16.32
N LEU A 342 23.51 4.21 -15.19
CA LEU A 342 23.11 4.74 -13.88
C LEU A 342 24.32 5.34 -13.12
N ALA A 343 24.86 6.44 -13.64
CA ALA A 343 26.12 7.03 -13.18
C ALA A 343 26.13 7.53 -11.72
N CYS A 344 24.96 7.78 -11.12
CA CYS A 344 24.83 8.26 -9.74
C CYS A 344 24.46 7.16 -8.73
N MET A 345 24.25 5.92 -9.21
CA MET A 345 23.78 4.83 -8.38
C MET A 345 24.89 4.36 -7.42
N THR A 346 24.64 4.53 -6.12
CA THR A 346 25.57 4.14 -5.05
C THR A 346 25.14 2.85 -4.36
N HIS A 347 23.85 2.51 -4.42
CA HIS A 347 23.30 1.32 -3.78
C HIS A 347 22.52 0.50 -4.80
N PHE A 348 22.85 -0.78 -4.89
CA PHE A 348 22.13 -1.75 -5.70
C PHE A 348 21.66 -2.91 -4.85
N ALA A 349 20.41 -3.32 -5.02
CA ALA A 349 19.85 -4.50 -4.40
C ALA A 349 19.11 -5.36 -5.43
N LEU A 350 19.37 -6.66 -5.40
CA LEU A 350 18.63 -7.66 -6.15
C LEU A 350 18.10 -8.71 -5.18
N GLN A 351 16.78 -8.86 -5.15
CA GLN A 351 16.07 -9.89 -4.42
C GLN A 351 15.43 -10.83 -5.45
N LEU A 352 15.68 -12.12 -5.29
CA LEU A 352 15.06 -13.18 -6.08
C LEU A 352 14.14 -14.00 -5.17
N GLU A 353 12.90 -14.21 -5.55
CA GLU A 353 11.90 -14.92 -4.76
C GLU A 353 11.24 -16.01 -5.61
N TRP A 354 11.27 -17.26 -5.17
CA TRP A 354 10.65 -18.39 -5.86
C TRP A 354 9.38 -18.81 -5.14
N GLU A 355 8.24 -18.78 -5.83
CA GLU A 355 6.94 -19.18 -5.26
C GLU A 355 6.74 -20.71 -5.24
N ASP A 356 7.36 -21.46 -6.17
CA ASP A 356 7.06 -22.88 -6.39
C ASP A 356 8.23 -23.84 -6.02
N ASN A 357 7.88 -25.13 -5.84
CA ASN A 357 8.77 -26.14 -5.28
C ASN A 357 9.85 -26.68 -6.24
N ALA A 358 9.89 -26.18 -7.47
CA ALA A 358 10.76 -26.69 -8.50
C ALA A 358 12.14 -26.01 -8.43
N LEU A 359 13.14 -26.79 -7.98
CA LEU A 359 14.57 -26.70 -8.35
C LEU A 359 15.52 -25.98 -7.37
N LEU A 360 15.83 -26.68 -6.27
CA LEU A 360 17.00 -26.44 -5.41
C LEU A 360 18.34 -26.56 -6.17
N GLU A 361 18.44 -27.49 -7.13
CA GLU A 361 19.69 -27.77 -7.85
C GLU A 361 20.14 -26.61 -8.75
N ILE A 362 19.21 -25.78 -9.24
CA ILE A 362 19.52 -24.62 -10.08
C ILE A 362 20.04 -23.45 -9.23
N CYS A 363 19.68 -23.39 -7.95
CA CYS A 363 20.07 -22.28 -7.09
C CYS A 363 21.56 -22.29 -6.75
N GLU A 364 22.20 -23.44 -6.56
CA GLU A 364 23.60 -23.51 -6.12
C GLU A 364 24.59 -23.03 -7.20
N ASP A 365 24.35 -23.37 -8.47
CA ASP A 365 25.20 -22.96 -9.59
C ASP A 365 24.91 -21.51 -10.05
N LEU A 366 23.65 -21.06 -10.00
CA LEU A 366 23.28 -19.69 -10.36
C LEU A 366 23.70 -18.64 -9.33
N LEU A 367 23.74 -19.02 -8.06
CA LEU A 367 24.04 -18.12 -6.96
C LEU A 367 25.50 -18.26 -6.53
N GLN A 368 26.43 -18.26 -7.49
CA GLN A 368 27.76 -17.73 -7.21
C GLN A 368 27.64 -16.24 -6.89
N ILE A 369 27.12 -15.91 -5.72
CA ILE A 369 26.74 -14.57 -5.26
C ILE A 369 27.93 -13.62 -5.32
N ALA A 370 29.13 -14.12 -5.03
CA ALA A 370 30.37 -13.35 -5.18
C ALA A 370 30.68 -13.03 -6.65
N SER A 371 30.45 -13.97 -7.58
CA SER A 371 30.59 -13.73 -9.03
C SER A 371 29.58 -12.68 -9.49
N LEU A 372 28.32 -12.81 -9.07
CA LEU A 372 27.27 -11.83 -9.37
C LEU A 372 27.61 -10.43 -8.83
N ALA A 373 28.07 -10.32 -7.59
CA ALA A 373 28.48 -9.06 -7.01
C ALA A 373 29.66 -8.43 -7.79
N ASN A 374 30.62 -9.23 -8.27
CA ASN A 374 31.72 -8.74 -9.11
C ASN A 374 31.19 -8.18 -10.43
N ARG A 375 30.28 -8.90 -11.10
CA ARG A 375 29.67 -8.44 -12.36
C ARG A 375 28.89 -7.13 -12.19
N VAL A 376 28.16 -6.98 -11.08
CA VAL A 376 27.47 -5.73 -10.71
C VAL A 376 28.48 -4.59 -10.49
N MET A 377 29.55 -4.85 -9.75
CA MET A 377 30.62 -3.88 -9.50
C MET A 377 31.28 -3.40 -10.80
N GLU A 378 31.52 -4.30 -11.75
CA GLU A 378 32.10 -3.98 -13.06
C GLU A 378 31.12 -3.18 -13.93
N ALA A 379 29.84 -3.54 -13.92
CA ALA A 379 28.81 -2.88 -14.72
C ALA A 379 28.39 -1.50 -14.19
N ALA A 380 28.51 -1.26 -12.87
CA ALA A 380 28.20 0.04 -12.23
C ALA A 380 29.43 0.65 -11.53
N PRO A 381 30.24 1.47 -12.23
CA PRO A 381 31.41 2.13 -11.66
C PRO A 381 31.13 3.12 -10.53
N ALA A 382 29.88 3.47 -10.25
CA ALA A 382 29.50 4.34 -9.14
C ALA A 382 29.05 3.57 -7.89
N VAL A 383 28.69 2.29 -8.03
CA VAL A 383 28.09 1.51 -6.94
C VAL A 383 29.07 1.34 -5.79
N GLN A 384 28.60 1.54 -4.56
CA GLN A 384 29.38 1.42 -3.32
C GLN A 384 28.92 0.22 -2.51
N TYR A 385 27.64 -0.10 -2.57
CA TYR A 385 27.03 -1.19 -1.81
C TYR A 385 26.14 -2.05 -2.69
N ILE A 386 26.29 -3.36 -2.53
CA ILE A 386 25.55 -4.38 -3.28
C ILE A 386 24.88 -5.31 -2.27
N SER A 387 23.56 -5.45 -2.35
CA SER A 387 22.79 -6.39 -1.52
C SER A 387 22.14 -7.44 -2.40
N LEU A 388 22.47 -8.71 -2.19
CA LEU A 388 21.90 -9.84 -2.94
C LEU A 388 21.11 -10.71 -1.98
N LYS A 389 19.83 -10.93 -2.27
CA LYS A 389 18.93 -11.75 -1.45
C LYS A 389 18.25 -12.80 -2.32
N TRP A 390 18.01 -13.96 -1.73
CA TRP A 390 17.21 -14.99 -2.36
C TRP A 390 16.29 -15.64 -1.32
N TYR A 391 15.07 -15.94 -1.74
CA TYR A 391 14.05 -16.58 -0.93
C TYR A 391 13.49 -17.77 -1.69
N THR A 392 13.57 -18.94 -1.07
CA THR A 392 12.94 -20.17 -1.57
C THR A 392 12.11 -20.76 -0.45
N MET A 393 11.21 -21.69 -0.78
CA MET A 393 10.49 -22.48 0.21
C MET A 393 11.41 -23.24 1.20
N PHE A 394 12.66 -23.54 0.81
CA PHE A 394 13.58 -24.38 1.58
C PHE A 394 14.54 -23.55 2.43
N GLY A 395 14.62 -22.26 2.18
CA GLY A 395 15.56 -21.38 2.86
C GLY A 395 15.67 -20.02 2.19
N ALA A 396 16.22 -19.09 2.94
CA ALA A 396 16.57 -17.77 2.45
C ALA A 396 18.04 -17.52 2.71
N GLY A 397 18.64 -16.68 1.89
CA GLY A 397 19.96 -16.16 2.18
C GLY A 397 20.14 -14.75 1.66
N SER A 398 21.19 -14.13 2.17
CA SER A 398 21.52 -12.75 1.89
C SER A 398 23.02 -12.56 1.99
N SER A 399 23.58 -11.77 1.09
CA SER A 399 24.95 -11.28 1.21
C SER A 399 25.00 -9.81 0.85
N VAL A 400 25.80 -9.06 1.60
CA VAL A 400 25.95 -7.62 1.45
C VAL A 400 27.42 -7.31 1.25
N TRP A 401 27.73 -6.55 0.21
CA TRP A 401 29.10 -6.26 -0.19
C TRP A 401 29.33 -4.75 -0.22
N GLN A 402 30.54 -4.36 0.17
CA GLN A 402 31.08 -3.02 -0.03
C GLN A 402 32.11 -3.05 -1.16
N VAL A 403 31.97 -2.13 -2.11
CA VAL A 403 32.95 -1.91 -3.17
C VAL A 403 34.06 -1.01 -2.64
N LEU A 404 35.29 -1.52 -2.64
CA LEU A 404 36.50 -0.78 -2.27
C LEU A 404 37.25 -0.40 -3.54
N ARG A 405 37.46 0.91 -3.75
CA ARG A 405 38.22 1.43 -4.89
C ARG A 405 39.52 2.07 -4.42
N SER A 406 40.64 1.65 -5.00
CA SER A 406 41.97 2.20 -4.73
C SER A 406 42.71 2.38 -6.05
N GLY A 407 42.60 3.56 -6.65
CA GLY A 407 43.06 3.81 -8.02
C GLY A 407 42.23 3.03 -9.03
N ASP A 408 42.88 2.31 -9.94
CA ASP A 408 42.23 1.50 -10.98
C ASP A 408 41.77 0.12 -10.48
N ILE A 409 42.09 -0.23 -9.23
CA ILE A 409 41.74 -1.53 -8.64
C ILE A 409 40.44 -1.39 -7.86
N SER A 410 39.44 -2.17 -8.27
CA SER A 410 38.19 -2.38 -7.52
C SER A 410 38.19 -3.76 -6.88
N SER A 411 37.73 -3.86 -5.64
CA SER A 411 37.61 -5.12 -4.90
C SER A 411 36.34 -5.13 -4.05
N LEU A 412 35.85 -6.32 -3.72
CA LEU A 412 34.68 -6.51 -2.88
C LEU A 412 35.06 -6.95 -1.47
N ARG A 413 34.42 -6.34 -0.47
CA ARG A 413 34.46 -6.77 0.92
C ARG A 413 33.07 -7.16 1.37
N GLU A 414 32.89 -8.42 1.75
CA GLU A 414 31.63 -8.86 2.36
C GLU A 414 31.45 -8.18 3.73
N LEU A 415 30.25 -7.66 3.97
CA LEU A 415 29.83 -7.07 5.23
C LEU A 415 29.02 -8.08 6.03
N THR A 416 29.18 -8.07 7.35
CA THR A 416 28.44 -8.96 8.26
C THR A 416 27.92 -8.19 9.47
N GLY A 417 26.95 -8.77 10.18
CA GLY A 417 26.41 -8.21 11.42
C GLY A 417 25.80 -6.82 11.24
N LYS A 418 26.23 -5.85 12.05
CA LYS A 418 25.65 -4.49 12.10
C LYS A 418 25.90 -3.68 10.82
N ASP A 419 27.04 -3.90 10.16
CA ASP A 419 27.39 -3.17 8.95
C ASP A 419 26.48 -3.58 7.78
N ALA A 420 26.20 -4.89 7.66
CA ALA A 420 25.24 -5.40 6.68
C ALA A 420 23.82 -4.84 6.95
N GLN A 421 23.34 -4.93 8.21
CA GLN A 421 22.03 -4.41 8.60
C GLN A 421 21.86 -2.92 8.31
N ARG A 422 22.92 -2.12 8.49
CA ARG A 422 22.90 -0.70 8.18
C ARG A 422 22.66 -0.48 6.68
N VAL A 423 23.42 -1.13 5.82
CA VAL A 423 23.27 -1.01 4.35
C VAL A 423 21.88 -1.45 3.90
N GLU A 424 21.37 -2.55 4.44
CA GLU A 424 20.00 -3.01 4.15
C GLU A 424 18.94 -1.99 4.58
N SER A 425 19.12 -1.34 5.73
CA SER A 425 18.21 -0.28 6.18
C SER A 425 18.26 0.96 5.29
N GLU A 426 19.44 1.31 4.77
CA GLU A 426 19.62 2.45 3.84
C GLU A 426 18.94 2.18 2.49
N LEU A 427 18.97 0.94 2.01
CA LEU A 427 18.23 0.46 0.85
C LEU A 427 16.71 0.37 1.09
N GLY A 428 16.24 0.56 2.31
CA GLY A 428 14.82 0.42 2.65
C GLY A 428 14.33 -1.04 2.63
N LEU A 429 15.25 -2.01 2.74
CA LEU A 429 14.96 -3.46 2.80
C LEU A 429 14.57 -3.94 4.21
N GLY A 430 14.26 -3.01 5.11
CA GLY A 430 13.83 -3.32 6.47
C GLY A 430 12.56 -4.16 6.45
N LEU A 431 12.54 -5.19 7.29
CA LEU A 431 11.49 -6.21 7.44
C LEU A 431 10.11 -5.69 7.01
N HIS A 432 9.63 -6.21 5.88
CA HIS A 432 8.20 -6.28 5.62
C HIS A 432 7.56 -6.99 6.82
N PHE A 433 6.85 -6.25 7.66
CA PHE A 433 6.06 -6.76 8.77
C PHE A 433 4.63 -7.01 8.30
#